data_AF-A0A9W8HVC1-F1
#
_entry.id   AF-A0A9W8HVC1-F1
#
_cell.length_a   1.000
_cell.length_b   1.000
_cell.length_c   1.000
_cell.angle_alpha   90.00
_cell.angle_beta   90.00
_cell.angle_gamma   90.00
#
_symmetry.space_group_name_H-M   'P 1'
#
loop_
_entity.id
_entity.type
_entity.pdbx_description
1 polymer ?
#
loop_
_entity_poly.entity_id
_entity_poly.type
_entity_poly.pdbx_seq_one_letter_code
_entity_poly.pdbx_strand_id
1 'polypeptide(L)'
;MKAWKEGDFATAMSFAINQYRLDHYIATYKKPIVAMLNGYTMGGGVGISMNASFCIADETTVFAMPEVKIGHFPDVGASFFLPRMDGQTGIYLGLTGERLKGRDLLYAGIATHYVPSERYQMLEQKLQGLGTSSYDAINKAIEEFVAQPEDNGIEYSLAAVRDAIDRCFRHNTIEEIIAALEQESESQSEVHASWAKKTLGQLNSTSPSSLKLSLA
;
A
#
# COMPACT_ATOMS: atom_id res chain seq x y z
N MET A 1 -15.56 -13.14 -2.79
CA MET A 1 -16.51 -12.32 -3.58
C MET A 1 -17.72 -13.10 -4.13
N LYS A 2 -17.56 -14.35 -4.60
CA LYS A 2 -18.68 -15.19 -5.08
C LYS A 2 -19.77 -15.41 -4.01
N ALA A 3 -19.39 -15.88 -2.82
CA ALA A 3 -20.32 -16.10 -1.71
C ALA A 3 -21.13 -14.84 -1.32
N TRP A 4 -20.49 -13.66 -1.26
CA TRP A 4 -21.17 -12.38 -1.04
C TRP A 4 -22.23 -12.06 -2.11
N LYS A 5 -21.92 -12.30 -3.39
CA LYS A 5 -22.85 -12.06 -4.51
C LYS A 5 -24.01 -13.05 -4.52
N GLU A 6 -23.79 -14.26 -4.04
CA GLU A 6 -24.79 -15.34 -3.99
C GLU A 6 -25.64 -15.29 -2.71
N GLY A 7 -25.38 -14.35 -1.78
CA GLY A 7 -26.09 -14.22 -0.51
C GLY A 7 -25.68 -15.26 0.54
N ASP A 8 -24.60 -16.02 0.29
CA ASP A 8 -24.02 -16.94 1.28
C ASP A 8 -23.12 -16.19 2.26
N PHE A 9 -23.77 -15.48 3.18
CA PHE A 9 -23.09 -14.67 4.19
C PHE A 9 -22.30 -15.52 5.19
N ALA A 10 -22.67 -16.78 5.41
CA ALA A 10 -21.98 -17.66 6.34
C ALA A 10 -20.58 -18.01 5.81
N THR A 11 -20.48 -18.43 4.55
CA THR A 11 -19.18 -18.69 3.90
C THR A 11 -18.37 -17.41 3.77
N ALA A 12 -19.01 -16.31 3.40
CA ALA A 12 -18.35 -15.02 3.26
C ALA A 12 -17.75 -14.50 4.57
N MET A 13 -18.48 -14.64 5.68
CA MET A 13 -18.02 -14.27 7.02
C MET A 13 -16.91 -15.20 7.51
N SER A 14 -17.04 -16.51 7.29
CA SER A 14 -16.00 -17.47 7.63
C SER A 14 -14.68 -17.17 6.92
N PHE A 15 -14.74 -16.81 5.64
CA PHE A 15 -13.58 -16.36 4.87
C PHE A 15 -12.93 -15.12 5.51
N ALA A 16 -13.72 -14.06 5.78
CA ALA A 16 -13.21 -12.82 6.37
C ALA A 16 -12.57 -13.05 7.75
N ILE A 17 -13.20 -13.86 8.61
CA ILE A 17 -12.65 -14.23 9.92
C ILE A 17 -11.30 -14.93 9.79
N ASN A 18 -11.19 -15.90 8.87
CA ASN A 18 -9.95 -16.64 8.69
C ASN A 18 -8.85 -15.75 8.10
N GLN A 19 -9.19 -14.86 7.17
CA GLN A 19 -8.26 -13.89 6.61
C GLN A 19 -7.71 -12.95 7.70
N TYR A 20 -8.58 -12.32 8.48
CA TYR A 20 -8.13 -11.38 9.52
C TYR A 20 -7.38 -12.08 10.66
N ARG A 21 -7.71 -13.33 10.96
CA ARG A 21 -6.91 -14.16 11.88
C ARG A 21 -5.50 -14.40 11.35
N LEU A 22 -5.36 -14.68 10.05
CA LEU A 22 -4.06 -14.87 9.42
C LEU A 22 -3.26 -13.57 9.40
N ASP A 23 -3.87 -12.45 9.00
CA ASP A 23 -3.23 -11.14 8.98
C ASP A 23 -2.72 -10.77 10.38
N HIS A 24 -3.55 -10.95 11.41
CA HIS A 24 -3.17 -10.72 12.80
C HIS A 24 -2.07 -11.67 13.28
N TYR A 25 -2.13 -12.94 12.87
CA TYR A 25 -1.11 -13.93 13.21
C TYR A 25 0.25 -13.56 12.62
N ILE A 26 0.29 -13.09 11.37
CA ILE A 26 1.49 -12.56 10.73
C ILE A 26 2.00 -11.33 11.49
N ALA A 27 1.13 -10.36 11.78
CA ALA A 27 1.48 -9.12 12.49
C ALA A 27 2.06 -9.36 13.90
N THR A 28 1.65 -10.45 14.57
CA THR A 28 2.06 -10.78 15.94
C THR A 28 3.02 -11.96 16.02
N TYR A 29 3.50 -12.44 14.87
CA TYR A 29 4.34 -13.63 14.79
C TYR A 29 5.67 -13.41 15.52
N LYS A 30 6.14 -14.46 16.21
CA LYS A 30 7.32 -14.34 17.10
C LYS A 30 8.65 -14.50 16.36
N LYS A 31 8.62 -14.90 15.09
CA LYS A 31 9.81 -15.00 14.24
C LYS A 31 9.70 -13.99 13.09
N PRO A 32 10.83 -13.49 12.58
CA PRO A 32 10.81 -12.61 11.43
C PRO A 32 10.17 -13.29 10.22
N ILE A 33 9.30 -12.56 9.53
CA ILE A 33 8.72 -12.95 8.24
C ILE A 33 9.30 -12.03 7.18
N VAL A 34 9.79 -12.62 6.09
CA VAL A 34 10.25 -11.89 4.90
C VAL A 34 9.22 -12.11 3.80
N ALA A 35 8.52 -11.04 3.42
CA ALA A 35 7.61 -11.01 2.28
C ALA A 35 8.35 -10.46 1.06
N MET A 36 8.49 -11.29 0.01
CA MET A 36 9.08 -10.89 -1.27
C MET A 36 7.94 -10.61 -2.24
N LEU A 37 7.73 -9.33 -2.54
CA LEU A 37 6.69 -8.88 -3.47
C LEU A 37 7.23 -9.01 -4.89
N ASN A 38 6.53 -9.79 -5.72
CA ASN A 38 6.80 -9.95 -7.14
C ASN A 38 5.47 -9.88 -7.89
N GLY A 39 5.23 -8.77 -8.59
CA GLY A 39 3.97 -8.49 -9.27
C GLY A 39 2.89 -7.82 -8.40
N TYR A 40 1.63 -8.13 -8.69
CA TYR A 40 0.49 -7.45 -8.09
C TYR A 40 0.29 -7.83 -6.61
N THR A 41 0.42 -6.84 -5.73
CA THR A 41 0.18 -6.95 -4.29
C THR A 41 -0.98 -6.03 -3.92
N MET A 42 -2.21 -6.57 -3.94
CA MET A 42 -3.44 -5.82 -3.71
C MET A 42 -4.37 -6.57 -2.75
N GLY A 43 -5.14 -5.84 -1.92
CA GLY A 43 -6.10 -6.40 -0.98
C GLY A 43 -5.52 -7.50 -0.10
N GLY A 44 -6.01 -8.73 -0.21
CA GLY A 44 -5.49 -9.88 0.54
C GLY A 44 -3.98 -10.09 0.45
N GLY A 45 -3.36 -9.79 -0.70
CA GLY A 45 -1.90 -9.87 -0.85
C GLY A 45 -1.16 -8.84 0.00
N VAL A 46 -1.76 -7.67 0.21
CA VAL A 46 -1.26 -6.62 1.12
C VAL A 46 -1.36 -7.09 2.56
N GLY A 47 -2.48 -7.71 2.96
CA GLY A 47 -2.68 -8.23 4.31
C GLY A 47 -1.60 -9.20 4.79
N ILE A 48 -1.24 -10.15 3.93
CA ILE A 48 -0.24 -11.17 4.25
C ILE A 48 1.21 -10.70 4.12
N SER A 49 1.46 -9.50 3.56
CA SER A 49 2.82 -8.99 3.31
C SER A 49 3.17 -7.77 4.15
N MET A 50 2.28 -6.78 4.26
CA MET A 50 2.53 -5.53 4.98
C MET A 50 2.69 -5.72 6.49
N ASN A 51 2.10 -6.79 7.02
CA ASN A 51 2.24 -7.16 8.42
C ASN A 51 3.52 -7.97 8.70
N ALA A 52 4.31 -8.31 7.67
CA ALA A 52 5.59 -9.00 7.83
C ALA A 52 6.67 -8.06 8.37
N SER A 53 7.71 -8.65 8.97
CA SER A 53 8.85 -7.91 9.52
C SER A 53 9.68 -7.22 8.44
N PHE A 54 9.82 -7.88 7.29
CA PHE A 54 10.53 -7.37 6.13
C PHE A 54 9.63 -7.51 4.91
N CYS A 55 9.38 -6.40 4.24
CA CYS A 55 8.64 -6.34 2.98
C CYS A 55 9.61 -5.87 1.89
N ILE A 56 9.88 -6.72 0.90
CA ILE A 56 10.86 -6.51 -0.15
C ILE A 56 10.11 -6.31 -1.47
N ALA A 57 10.31 -5.17 -2.12
CA ALA A 57 9.75 -4.89 -3.44
C ALA A 57 10.80 -5.05 -4.54
N ASP A 58 10.34 -5.34 -5.75
CA ASP A 58 11.12 -5.36 -6.99
C ASP A 58 10.50 -4.46 -8.07
N GLU A 59 11.11 -4.39 -9.25
CA GLU A 59 10.65 -3.60 -10.39
C GLU A 59 9.26 -3.98 -10.92
N THR A 60 8.80 -5.20 -10.62
CA THR A 60 7.50 -5.72 -11.08
C THR A 60 6.38 -5.44 -10.09
N THR A 61 6.73 -5.06 -8.86
CA THR A 61 5.78 -4.93 -7.77
C THR A 61 4.78 -3.81 -8.05
N VAL A 62 3.50 -4.11 -7.92
CA VAL A 62 2.41 -3.12 -8.04
C VAL A 62 1.53 -3.20 -6.79
N PHE A 63 1.62 -2.18 -5.95
CA PHE A 63 0.80 -2.03 -4.76
C PHE A 63 -0.46 -1.20 -5.06
N ALA A 64 -1.61 -1.63 -4.53
CA ALA A 64 -2.79 -0.77 -4.40
C ALA A 64 -3.79 -1.34 -3.39
N MET A 65 -4.65 -0.46 -2.87
CA MET A 65 -5.88 -0.81 -2.15
C MET A 65 -7.11 -0.41 -3.00
N PRO A 66 -7.49 -1.20 -4.03
CA PRO A 66 -8.56 -0.85 -4.96
C PRO A 66 -9.98 -1.13 -4.42
N GLU A 67 -10.13 -1.54 -3.16
CA GLU A 67 -11.37 -2.00 -2.51
C GLU A 67 -12.51 -0.99 -2.65
N VAL A 68 -12.20 0.31 -2.53
CA VAL A 68 -13.19 1.38 -2.69
C VAL A 68 -13.85 1.34 -4.07
N LYS A 69 -13.10 0.99 -5.13
CA LYS A 69 -13.60 0.92 -6.52
C LYS A 69 -14.58 -0.22 -6.76
N ILE A 70 -14.65 -1.19 -5.86
CA ILE A 70 -15.61 -2.31 -5.91
C ILE A 70 -16.70 -2.18 -4.83
N GLY A 71 -16.83 -1.02 -4.19
CA GLY A 71 -17.84 -0.78 -3.16
C GLY A 71 -17.49 -1.41 -1.80
N HIS A 72 -16.21 -1.70 -1.56
CA HIS A 72 -15.69 -2.14 -0.25
C HIS A 72 -14.86 -1.00 0.39
N PHE A 73 -14.24 -1.24 1.54
CA PHE A 73 -13.23 -0.37 2.15
C PHE A 73 -11.87 -1.08 2.22
N PRO A 74 -10.73 -0.37 2.31
CA PRO A 74 -9.41 -0.97 2.51
C PRO A 74 -9.39 -1.81 3.80
N ASP A 75 -9.41 -3.13 3.65
CA ASP A 75 -9.48 -4.07 4.76
C ASP A 75 -8.09 -4.58 5.15
N VAL A 76 -7.97 -5.80 5.68
CA VAL A 76 -6.70 -6.49 5.99
C VAL A 76 -5.69 -5.70 6.86
N GLY A 77 -6.21 -4.84 7.73
CA GLY A 77 -5.40 -3.99 8.60
C GLY A 77 -4.89 -2.71 7.93
N ALA A 78 -5.37 -2.35 6.74
CA ALA A 78 -5.03 -1.09 6.08
C ALA A 78 -5.43 0.13 6.90
N SER A 79 -6.53 0.06 7.64
CA SER A 79 -6.88 1.09 8.64
C SER A 79 -5.87 1.24 9.78
N PHE A 80 -5.00 0.24 10.01
CA PHE A 80 -3.89 0.36 10.94
C PHE A 80 -2.65 0.99 10.29
N PHE A 81 -2.19 0.49 9.14
CA PHE A 81 -0.92 0.95 8.58
C PHE A 81 -1.02 2.21 7.70
N LEU A 82 -2.12 2.40 6.94
CA LEU A 82 -2.24 3.57 6.05
C LEU A 82 -2.21 4.90 6.83
N PRO A 83 -2.95 5.09 7.94
CA PRO A 83 -2.89 6.35 8.69
C PRO A 83 -1.55 6.61 9.39
N ARG A 84 -0.65 5.61 9.45
CA ARG A 84 0.69 5.72 10.05
C ARG A 84 1.78 5.98 9.02
N MET A 85 1.44 6.02 7.74
CA MET A 85 2.35 6.45 6.68
C MET A 85 2.66 7.94 6.82
N ASP A 86 3.73 8.38 6.17
CA ASP A 86 4.12 9.79 6.21
C ASP A 86 3.00 10.71 5.67
N GLY A 87 2.71 11.76 6.45
CA GLY A 87 1.61 12.72 6.23
C GLY A 87 0.28 12.06 5.90
N GLN A 88 -0.31 12.43 4.75
CA GLN A 88 -1.61 11.95 4.28
C GLN A 88 -1.50 10.97 3.11
N THR A 89 -0.30 10.44 2.83
CA THR A 89 -0.07 9.49 1.73
C THR A 89 -0.96 8.26 1.84
N GLY A 90 -1.07 7.67 3.04
CA GLY A 90 -1.87 6.47 3.21
C GLY A 90 -3.37 6.71 3.06
N ILE A 91 -3.88 7.85 3.53
CA ILE A 91 -5.28 8.25 3.32
C ILE A 91 -5.56 8.44 1.82
N TYR A 92 -4.66 9.12 1.11
CA TYR A 92 -4.73 9.26 -0.34
C TYR A 92 -4.79 7.90 -1.05
N LEU A 93 -3.86 6.98 -0.73
CA LEU A 93 -3.82 5.65 -1.35
C LEU A 93 -5.09 4.84 -1.04
N GLY A 94 -5.59 4.90 0.19
CA GLY A 94 -6.81 4.18 0.60
C GLY A 94 -8.08 4.69 -0.06
N LEU A 95 -8.23 6.01 -0.23
CA LEU A 95 -9.43 6.62 -0.81
C LEU A 95 -9.45 6.59 -2.34
N THR A 96 -8.28 6.63 -2.98
CA THR A 96 -8.19 6.68 -4.46
C THR A 96 -7.94 5.31 -5.08
N GLY A 97 -7.39 4.37 -4.31
CA GLY A 97 -6.86 3.11 -4.83
C GLY A 97 -5.83 3.34 -5.94
N GLU A 98 -5.04 4.42 -5.84
CA GLU A 98 -3.91 4.69 -6.74
C GLU A 98 -2.85 3.59 -6.60
N ARG A 99 -2.12 3.34 -7.70
CA ARG A 99 -1.12 2.28 -7.77
C ARG A 99 0.27 2.87 -7.53
N LEU A 100 1.01 2.28 -6.60
CA LEU A 100 2.45 2.51 -6.49
C LEU A 100 3.20 1.35 -7.14
N LYS A 101 4.33 1.64 -7.79
CA LYS A 101 5.09 0.65 -8.54
C LYS A 101 6.55 0.61 -8.09
N GLY A 102 7.08 -0.59 -7.98
CA GLY A 102 8.47 -0.87 -7.64
C GLY A 102 9.04 0.03 -6.55
N ARG A 103 10.01 0.88 -6.91
CA ARG A 103 10.74 1.70 -5.94
C ARG A 103 9.86 2.74 -5.23
N ASP A 104 8.70 3.11 -5.77
CA ASP A 104 7.74 3.96 -5.06
C ASP A 104 7.30 3.36 -3.72
N LEU A 105 7.25 2.03 -3.62
CA LEU A 105 6.89 1.37 -2.36
C LEU A 105 7.94 1.63 -1.28
N LEU A 106 9.23 1.67 -1.65
CA LEU A 106 10.31 2.00 -0.71
C LEU A 106 10.18 3.46 -0.26
N TYR A 107 9.98 4.39 -1.20
CA TYR A 107 9.84 5.81 -0.88
C TYR A 107 8.58 6.14 -0.07
N ALA A 108 7.48 5.44 -0.30
CA ALA A 108 6.24 5.59 0.46
C ALA A 108 6.29 4.91 1.84
N GLY A 109 7.35 4.15 2.17
CA GLY A 109 7.45 3.39 3.42
C GLY A 109 6.58 2.13 3.46
N ILE A 110 6.11 1.65 2.30
CA ILE A 110 5.34 0.40 2.16
C ILE A 110 6.29 -0.80 2.15
N ALA A 111 7.36 -0.72 1.37
CA ALA A 111 8.42 -1.71 1.36
C ALA A 111 9.56 -1.25 2.27
N THR A 112 10.12 -2.18 3.03
CA THR A 112 11.33 -1.96 3.84
C THR A 112 12.60 -1.93 2.99
N HIS A 113 12.61 -2.70 1.89
CA HIS A 113 13.76 -2.87 1.02
C HIS A 113 13.32 -2.94 -0.44
N TYR A 114 14.24 -2.59 -1.34
CA TYR A 114 14.08 -2.80 -2.77
C TYR A 114 15.21 -3.67 -3.30
N VAL A 115 14.87 -4.86 -3.80
CA VAL A 115 15.82 -5.84 -4.34
C VAL A 115 15.35 -6.21 -5.75
N PRO A 116 16.18 -6.06 -6.79
CA PRO A 116 15.83 -6.50 -8.14
C PRO A 116 15.47 -7.98 -8.17
N SER A 117 14.42 -8.35 -8.92
CA SER A 117 13.88 -9.72 -8.92
C SER A 117 14.92 -10.77 -9.36
N GLU A 118 15.86 -10.39 -10.22
CA GLU A 118 17.00 -11.24 -10.64
C GLU A 118 17.87 -11.73 -9.47
N ARG A 119 17.86 -11.02 -8.33
CA ARG A 119 18.65 -11.36 -7.13
C ARG A 119 17.89 -12.21 -6.12
N TYR A 120 16.59 -12.43 -6.33
CA TYR A 120 15.72 -13.12 -5.37
C TYR A 120 16.20 -14.54 -5.06
N GLN A 121 16.62 -15.30 -6.07
CA GLN A 121 17.12 -16.67 -5.85
C GLN A 121 18.35 -16.69 -4.94
N MET A 122 19.28 -15.74 -5.11
CA MET A 122 20.49 -15.66 -4.28
C MET A 122 20.16 -15.18 -2.86
N LEU A 123 19.23 -14.22 -2.74
CA LEU A 123 18.73 -13.75 -1.46
C LEU A 123 18.06 -14.88 -0.66
N GLU A 124 17.20 -15.67 -1.29
CA GLU A 124 16.55 -16.83 -0.66
C GLU A 124 17.58 -17.83 -0.13
N GLN A 125 18.61 -18.15 -0.93
CA GLN A 125 19.69 -19.04 -0.50
C GLN A 125 20.47 -18.48 0.69
N LYS A 126 20.77 -17.18 0.69
CA LYS A 126 21.43 -16.51 1.82
C LYS A 126 20.57 -16.60 3.08
N LEU A 127 19.28 -16.28 2.98
CA LEU A 127 18.35 -16.32 4.11
C LEU A 127 18.19 -17.73 4.69
N GLN A 128 18.11 -18.75 3.83
CA GLN A 128 18.06 -20.16 4.25
C GLN A 128 19.36 -20.59 4.98
N GLY A 129 20.52 -20.09 4.51
CA GLY A 129 21.82 -20.39 5.09
C GLY A 129 22.13 -19.69 6.41
N LEU A 130 21.38 -18.65 6.81
CA LEU A 130 21.65 -17.88 8.03
C LEU A 130 21.49 -18.69 9.32
N GLY A 131 20.53 -19.63 9.36
CA GLY A 131 20.28 -20.45 10.55
C GLY A 131 19.87 -19.66 11.81
N THR A 132 19.40 -18.42 11.67
CA THR A 132 19.03 -17.53 12.79
C THR A 132 17.69 -16.84 12.55
N SER A 133 17.00 -16.47 13.63
CA SER A 133 15.80 -15.63 13.63
C SER A 133 16.08 -14.21 14.15
N SER A 134 17.36 -13.79 14.17
CA SER A 134 17.74 -12.42 14.53
C SER A 134 17.32 -11.45 13.42
N TYR A 135 16.54 -10.44 13.80
CA TYR A 135 16.11 -9.36 12.91
C TYR A 135 17.31 -8.64 12.28
N ASP A 136 18.33 -8.29 13.08
CA ASP A 136 19.52 -7.59 12.60
C ASP A 136 20.32 -8.42 11.58
N ALA A 137 20.42 -9.73 11.80
CA ALA A 137 21.15 -10.62 10.88
C ALA A 137 20.43 -10.77 9.54
N ILE A 138 19.09 -10.86 9.59
CA ILE A 138 18.26 -10.93 8.38
C ILE A 138 18.30 -9.59 7.64
N ASN A 139 18.17 -8.46 8.33
CA ASN A 139 18.27 -7.13 7.73
C ASN A 139 19.60 -6.96 6.98
N LYS A 140 20.73 -7.25 7.64
CA LYS A 140 22.06 -7.19 7.01
C LYS A 140 22.17 -8.10 5.79
N ALA A 141 21.59 -9.29 5.86
CA ALA A 141 21.59 -10.21 4.72
C ALA A 141 20.78 -9.67 3.54
N ILE A 142 19.65 -8.98 3.78
CA ILE A 142 18.86 -8.34 2.72
C ILE A 142 19.63 -7.14 2.12
N GLU A 143 20.27 -6.33 2.97
CA GLU A 143 21.08 -5.17 2.57
C GLU A 143 22.23 -5.51 1.62
N GLU A 144 22.74 -6.75 1.64
CA GLU A 144 23.75 -7.21 0.66
C GLU A 144 23.21 -7.24 -0.80
N PHE A 145 21.88 -7.32 -0.98
CA PHE A 145 21.24 -7.50 -2.29
C PHE A 145 20.47 -6.28 -2.77
N VAL A 146 20.30 -5.25 -1.94
CA VAL A 146 19.53 -4.05 -2.32
C VAL A 146 20.17 -3.36 -3.54
N ALA A 147 19.33 -2.81 -4.40
CA ALA A 147 19.82 -1.95 -5.46
C ALA A 147 20.27 -0.61 -4.85
N GLN A 148 21.44 -0.12 -5.25
CA GLN A 148 21.89 1.21 -4.83
C GLN A 148 20.97 2.30 -5.42
N PRO A 149 20.91 3.48 -4.78
CA PRO A 149 20.12 4.62 -5.27
C PRO A 149 20.56 5.14 -6.65
N GLU A 150 21.78 4.84 -7.08
CA GLU A 150 22.39 5.45 -8.28
C GLU A 150 21.99 4.70 -9.58
N ASP A 151 21.71 5.49 -10.63
CA ASP A 151 21.62 5.16 -12.08
C ASP A 151 20.29 4.96 -12.85
N ASN A 152 19.09 5.08 -12.26
CA ASN A 152 17.85 4.96 -13.08
C ASN A 152 17.00 6.23 -13.22
N GLY A 153 17.31 7.32 -12.50
CA GLY A 153 16.51 8.55 -12.54
C GLY A 153 15.05 8.36 -12.09
N ILE A 154 14.75 7.30 -11.33
CA ILE A 154 13.40 7.01 -10.83
C ILE A 154 13.14 7.89 -9.61
N GLU A 155 12.53 9.04 -9.87
CA GLU A 155 11.93 9.88 -8.83
C GLU A 155 10.69 9.20 -8.25
N TYR A 156 10.45 9.42 -6.96
CA TYR A 156 9.21 9.01 -6.30
C TYR A 156 8.01 9.63 -7.03
N SER A 157 7.10 8.80 -7.54
CA SER A 157 6.02 9.25 -8.44
C SER A 157 5.07 10.28 -7.81
N LEU A 158 4.96 10.29 -6.48
CA LEU A 158 4.13 11.26 -5.75
C LEU A 158 4.93 12.49 -5.27
N ALA A 159 6.24 12.58 -5.51
CA ALA A 159 7.07 13.67 -4.98
C ALA A 159 6.54 15.06 -5.37
N ALA A 160 6.18 15.24 -6.64
CA ALA A 160 5.71 16.52 -7.17
C ALA A 160 4.34 16.98 -6.65
N VAL A 161 3.56 16.04 -6.08
CA VAL A 161 2.20 16.29 -5.57
C VAL A 161 2.08 16.01 -4.08
N ARG A 162 3.20 15.70 -3.40
CA ARG A 162 3.22 15.25 -2.01
C ARG A 162 2.64 16.30 -1.06
N ASP A 163 2.98 17.56 -1.30
CA ASP A 163 2.47 18.70 -0.57
C ASP A 163 0.97 18.93 -0.80
N ALA A 164 0.50 18.77 -2.03
CA ALA A 164 -0.91 18.86 -2.38
C ALA A 164 -1.73 17.71 -1.75
N ILE A 165 -1.18 16.49 -1.69
CA ILE A 165 -1.76 15.35 -0.97
C ILE A 165 -1.96 15.73 0.50
N ASP A 166 -0.94 16.24 1.18
CA ASP A 166 -1.03 16.61 2.59
C ASP A 166 -2.03 17.74 2.84
N ARG A 167 -2.14 18.72 1.94
CA ARG A 167 -3.14 19.79 2.04
C ARG A 167 -4.57 19.28 1.86
N CYS A 168 -4.81 18.45 0.85
CA CYS A 168 -6.16 18.05 0.45
C CYS A 168 -6.73 16.91 1.29
N PHE A 169 -5.88 15.99 1.78
CA PHE A 169 -6.34 14.77 2.45
C PHE A 169 -6.32 14.83 3.98
N ARG A 170 -5.91 15.97 4.57
CA ARG A 170 -5.88 16.17 6.05
C ARG A 170 -7.25 16.32 6.72
N HIS A 171 -8.33 16.37 5.95
CA HIS A 171 -9.67 16.67 6.44
C HIS A 171 -10.38 15.41 6.94
N ASN A 172 -11.38 15.59 7.82
CA ASN A 172 -12.07 14.46 8.48
C ASN A 172 -13.37 14.05 7.77
N THR A 173 -13.72 14.73 6.67
CA THR A 173 -14.91 14.39 5.86
C THR A 173 -14.54 14.33 4.38
N ILE A 174 -15.23 13.46 3.65
CA ILE A 174 -15.03 13.33 2.19
C ILE A 174 -15.43 14.61 1.48
N GLU A 175 -16.46 15.29 1.96
CA GLU A 175 -16.93 16.57 1.44
C GLU A 175 -15.86 17.67 1.54
N GLU A 176 -15.14 17.76 2.66
CA GLU A 176 -14.03 18.70 2.81
C GLU A 176 -12.83 18.33 1.94
N ILE A 177 -12.51 17.03 1.80
CA ILE A 177 -11.45 16.56 0.89
C ILE A 177 -11.79 16.92 -0.56
N ILE A 178 -13.02 16.69 -0.99
CA ILE A 178 -13.49 17.05 -2.34
C ILE A 178 -13.39 18.56 -2.55
N ALA A 179 -13.86 19.38 -1.59
CA ALA A 179 -13.76 20.83 -1.69
C ALA A 179 -12.31 21.33 -1.77
N ALA A 180 -11.39 20.72 -1.02
CA ALA A 180 -9.96 21.03 -1.09
C ALA A 180 -9.36 20.66 -2.45
N LEU A 181 -9.73 19.50 -3.00
CA LEU A 181 -9.29 19.08 -4.33
C LEU A 181 -9.88 19.95 -5.45
N GLU A 182 -11.12 20.43 -5.32
CA GLU A 182 -11.73 21.39 -6.25
C GLU A 182 -10.92 22.69 -6.28
N GLN A 183 -10.53 23.22 -5.12
CA GLN A 183 -9.65 24.39 -5.04
C GLN A 183 -8.26 24.12 -5.64
N GLU A 184 -7.65 22.98 -5.32
CA GLU A 184 -6.33 22.60 -5.86
C GLU A 184 -6.37 22.39 -7.39
N SER A 185 -7.53 22.02 -7.94
CA SER A 185 -7.76 21.87 -9.38
C SER A 185 -7.70 23.18 -10.18
N GLU A 186 -7.81 24.31 -9.48
CA GLU A 186 -7.71 25.68 -10.00
C GLU A 186 -6.35 26.33 -9.68
N SER A 187 -5.41 25.57 -9.10
CA SER A 187 -4.07 26.08 -8.77
C SER A 187 -3.28 26.51 -10.02
N GLN A 188 -2.33 27.43 -9.82
CA GLN A 188 -1.42 27.89 -10.89
C GLN A 188 -0.43 26.81 -11.34
N SER A 189 -0.20 25.79 -10.51
CA SER A 189 0.67 24.66 -10.83
C SER A 189 -0.09 23.68 -11.71
N GLU A 190 0.30 23.55 -12.98
CA GLU A 190 -0.33 22.61 -13.91
C GLU A 190 -0.25 21.15 -13.41
N VAL A 191 0.83 20.80 -12.72
CA VAL A 191 1.03 19.48 -12.11
C VAL A 191 -0.01 19.23 -11.01
N HIS A 192 -0.20 20.18 -10.09
CA HIS A 192 -1.19 20.07 -9.02
C HIS A 192 -2.62 20.09 -9.56
N ALA A 193 -2.92 21.01 -10.48
CA ALA A 193 -4.23 21.12 -11.10
C ALA A 193 -4.64 19.84 -11.87
N SER A 194 -3.72 19.26 -12.64
CA SER A 194 -3.96 18.01 -13.39
C SER A 194 -4.16 16.82 -12.46
N TRP A 195 -3.30 16.69 -11.43
CA TRP A 195 -3.43 15.65 -10.42
C TRP A 195 -4.74 15.73 -9.64
N ALA A 196 -5.15 16.93 -9.23
CA ALA A 196 -6.38 17.14 -8.48
C ALA A 196 -7.61 16.78 -9.32
N LYS A 197 -7.66 17.17 -10.61
CA LYS A 197 -8.74 16.79 -11.54
C LYS A 197 -8.84 15.27 -11.73
N LYS A 198 -7.71 14.59 -11.92
CA LYS A 198 -7.66 13.12 -12.01
C LYS A 198 -8.21 12.49 -10.72
N THR A 199 -7.75 12.98 -9.57
CA THR A 199 -8.13 12.47 -8.24
C THR A 199 -9.62 12.67 -7.97
N LEU A 200 -10.18 13.84 -8.29
CA LEU A 200 -11.62 14.10 -8.21
C LEU A 200 -12.42 13.12 -9.06
N GLY A 201 -11.99 12.85 -10.29
CA GLY A 201 -12.62 11.85 -11.16
C GLY A 201 -12.62 10.44 -10.55
N GLN A 202 -11.54 10.05 -9.87
CA GLN A 202 -11.47 8.78 -9.14
C GLN A 202 -12.43 8.73 -7.95
N LEU A 203 -12.49 9.78 -7.12
CA LEU A 203 -13.39 9.82 -5.96
C LEU A 203 -14.86 9.84 -6.42
N ASN A 204 -15.20 10.62 -7.44
CA ASN A 204 -16.58 10.73 -7.96
C ASN A 204 -17.09 9.46 -8.65
N SER A 205 -16.18 8.59 -9.11
CA SER A 205 -16.55 7.29 -9.68
C SER A 205 -16.62 6.16 -8.65
N THR A 206 -16.38 6.48 -7.38
CA THR A 206 -16.30 5.52 -6.27
C THR A 206 -17.56 5.61 -5.40
N SER A 207 -17.92 4.51 -4.74
CA SER A 207 -19.07 4.47 -3.81
C SER A 207 -18.89 5.49 -2.67
N PRO A 208 -19.83 6.45 -2.47
CA PRO A 208 -19.74 7.43 -1.39
C PRO A 208 -19.69 6.78 0.00
N SER A 209 -20.44 5.70 0.21
CA SER A 209 -20.43 4.95 1.48
C SER A 209 -19.08 4.29 1.74
N SER A 210 -18.43 3.75 0.69
CA SER A 210 -17.09 3.18 0.79
C SER A 210 -16.07 4.23 1.17
N LEU A 211 -16.11 5.41 0.53
CA LEU A 211 -15.21 6.51 0.84
C LEU A 211 -15.36 6.95 2.30
N LYS A 212 -16.59 7.15 2.77
CA LYS A 212 -16.86 7.56 4.15
C LYS A 212 -16.42 6.51 5.17
N LEU A 213 -16.66 5.23 4.89
CA LEU A 213 -16.20 4.13 5.76
C LEU A 213 -14.67 4.01 5.79
N SER A 214 -14.00 4.32 4.68
CA SER A 214 -12.53 4.23 4.58
C SER A 214 -11.80 5.37 5.28
N LEU A 215 -12.46 6.53 5.44
CA LEU A 215 -11.90 7.70 6.14
C LEU A 215 -12.12 7.66 7.66
N ALA A 216 -13.16 6.95 8.13
CA ALA A 216 -13.59 6.89 9.53
C ALA A 216 -12.58 6.17 10.45
#